data_AF-A0AAW0BIJ4-F1
#
_entry.id   AF-A0AAW0BIJ4-F1
#
_cell.length_a   1.000
_cell.length_b   1.000
_cell.length_c   1.000
_cell.angle_alpha   90.00
_cell.angle_beta   90.00
_cell.angle_gamma   90.00
#
_symmetry.space_group_name_H-M   'P 1'
#
loop_
_entity.id
_entity.type
_entity.pdbx_description
1 polymer ?
#
loop_
_entity_poly.entity_id
_entity_poly.type
_entity_poly.pdbx_seq_one_letter_code
_entity_poly.pdbx_strand_id
1 'polypeptide(L)'
;MELRLRNAQCSESLDELQNQLLIKSRLRTYKSAQARHQKDLRQSSHLLQLNKEKIELHANRYRDAWEAIGRLIEGDVPWRKLEKTDIRCMEDPEDQAAGVARKKLGKWSRRTGQLRAQEISGGPQQVSNAGDADSAEESGPDNTPAKVEKRWRKKRDEMVKRTGEGFRGVSWIWWAADGGGFVSDESLYNGLRVEWAKLYARLRRWQEEVQLVQEEMRRTLISLEWTAKLWDRRAEDAGFTGIHAEGASSYALRQAALFHRLKESYTKLWDQDYSYASESEDEQGDREEMADIEGQASEYVTDG
;
A
#
# COMPACT_ATOMS: atom_id res chain seq x y z
N MET A 1 -30.02 20.92 27.65
CA MET A 1 -30.26 21.70 26.41
C MET A 1 -28.95 22.03 25.70
N GLU A 2 -27.94 22.57 26.40
CA GLU A 2 -26.65 22.91 25.80
C GLU A 2 -25.96 21.72 25.11
N LEU A 3 -25.95 20.53 25.73
CA LEU A 3 -25.36 19.33 25.13
C LEU A 3 -25.92 18.98 23.73
N ARG A 4 -27.24 19.09 23.54
CA ARG A 4 -27.88 18.83 22.23
C ARG A 4 -27.43 19.82 21.17
N LEU A 5 -27.30 21.09 21.56
CA LEU A 5 -26.81 22.14 20.66
C LEU A 5 -25.35 21.88 20.27
N ARG A 6 -24.49 21.48 21.21
CA ARG A 6 -23.10 21.13 20.89
C ARG A 6 -22.99 19.90 19.99
N ASN A 7 -23.82 18.88 20.22
CA ASN A 7 -23.88 17.71 19.34
C ASN A 7 -24.29 18.09 17.91
N ALA A 8 -25.28 18.97 17.75
CA ALA A 8 -25.68 19.49 16.43
C ALA A 8 -24.58 20.33 15.78
N GLN A 9 -23.83 21.13 16.57
CA GLN A 9 -22.66 21.86 16.07
C GLN A 9 -21.56 20.91 15.58
N CYS A 10 -21.31 19.79 16.29
CA CYS A 10 -20.35 18.78 15.86
C CYS A 10 -20.76 18.12 14.54
N SER A 11 -22.03 17.72 14.38
CA SER A 11 -22.50 17.15 13.12
C SER A 11 -22.41 18.17 11.97
N GLU A 12 -22.98 19.36 12.14
CA GLU A 12 -23.01 20.40 11.10
C GLU A 12 -21.59 20.82 10.67
N SER A 13 -20.68 21.03 11.62
CA SER A 13 -19.30 21.38 11.29
C SER A 13 -18.53 20.27 10.59
N LEU A 14 -18.86 19.00 10.87
CA LEU A 14 -18.28 17.84 10.19
C LEU A 14 -18.81 17.75 8.75
N ASP A 15 -20.10 17.99 8.54
CA ASP A 15 -20.73 18.03 7.20
C ASP A 15 -20.12 19.14 6.34
N GLU A 16 -20.01 20.34 6.90
CA GLU A 16 -19.38 21.47 6.22
C GLU A 16 -17.90 21.19 5.90
N LEU A 17 -17.17 20.53 6.82
CA LEU A 17 -15.78 20.13 6.62
C LEU A 17 -15.64 19.14 5.46
N GLN A 18 -16.48 18.09 5.41
CA GLN A 18 -16.51 17.13 4.30
C GLN A 18 -16.80 17.83 2.97
N ASN A 19 -17.80 18.71 2.95
CA ASN A 19 -18.17 19.48 1.76
C ASN A 19 -16.99 20.34 1.25
N GLN A 20 -16.28 21.03 2.15
CA GLN A 20 -15.10 21.79 1.74
C GLN A 20 -13.96 20.90 1.22
N LEU A 21 -13.80 19.69 1.75
CA LEU A 21 -12.82 18.72 1.24
C LEU A 21 -13.20 18.16 -0.14
N LEU A 22 -14.50 17.95 -0.42
CA LEU A 22 -14.99 17.60 -1.76
C LEU A 22 -14.76 18.74 -2.76
N ILE A 23 -14.99 19.99 -2.36
CA ILE A 23 -14.68 21.16 -3.20
C ILE A 23 -13.17 21.22 -3.47
N LYS A 24 -12.34 20.97 -2.45
CA LYS A 24 -10.87 20.94 -2.59
C LYS A 24 -10.41 19.90 -3.60
N SER A 25 -10.96 18.68 -3.57
CA SER A 25 -10.58 17.63 -4.52
C SER A 25 -10.96 18.01 -5.96
N ARG A 26 -12.18 18.53 -6.17
CA ARG A 26 -12.65 19.01 -7.48
C ARG A 26 -11.83 20.20 -8.03
N LEU A 27 -11.50 21.17 -7.19
CA LEU A 27 -10.63 22.29 -7.58
C LEU A 27 -9.23 21.81 -8.00
N ARG A 28 -8.72 20.77 -7.34
CA ARG A 28 -7.44 20.15 -7.67
C ARG A 28 -7.48 19.38 -8.98
N THR A 29 -8.50 18.54 -9.20
CA THR A 29 -8.65 17.80 -10.46
C THR A 29 -8.78 18.77 -11.64
N TYR A 30 -9.60 19.83 -11.49
CA TYR A 30 -9.72 20.91 -12.47
C TYR A 30 -8.37 21.58 -12.79
N LYS A 31 -7.60 21.96 -11.75
CA LYS A 31 -6.27 22.55 -11.98
C LYS A 31 -5.33 21.58 -12.70
N SER A 32 -5.37 20.31 -12.32
CA SER A 32 -4.45 19.29 -12.85
C SER A 32 -4.76 18.84 -14.28
N ALA A 33 -6.01 18.94 -14.74
CA ALA A 33 -6.41 18.50 -16.08
C ALA A 33 -6.57 19.67 -17.06
N GLN A 34 -7.14 20.80 -16.64
CA GLN A 34 -7.49 21.91 -17.53
C GLN A 34 -6.42 23.02 -17.57
N ALA A 35 -5.61 23.20 -16.51
CA ALA A 35 -4.68 24.33 -16.39
C ALA A 35 -3.20 23.99 -16.65
N ARG A 36 -2.88 22.83 -17.25
CA ARG A 36 -1.48 22.35 -17.44
C ARG A 36 -0.59 23.25 -18.33
N HIS A 37 -1.16 24.16 -19.11
CA HIS A 37 -0.44 25.00 -20.07
C HIS A 37 -0.80 26.49 -19.99
N GLN A 38 -1.50 26.91 -18.93
CA GLN A 38 -1.92 28.29 -18.75
C GLN A 38 -1.03 28.99 -17.72
N LYS A 39 -0.49 30.17 -18.07
CA LYS A 39 0.39 30.99 -17.21
C LYS A 39 -0.40 31.54 -16.01
N ASP A 40 0.21 31.51 -14.82
CA ASP A 40 -0.24 32.03 -13.52
C ASP A 40 -1.71 32.49 -13.39
N LEU A 41 -2.59 31.52 -13.08
CA LEU A 41 -3.97 31.80 -12.68
C LEU A 41 -4.00 32.25 -11.20
N ARG A 42 -3.95 33.56 -10.96
CA ARG A 42 -4.11 34.15 -9.61
C ARG A 42 -5.47 33.80 -8.98
N GLN A 43 -6.52 33.71 -9.79
CA GLN A 43 -7.87 33.38 -9.32
C GLN A 43 -8.00 31.95 -8.80
N SER A 44 -7.41 30.96 -9.47
CA SER A 44 -7.52 29.56 -9.02
C SER A 44 -6.71 29.30 -7.75
N SER A 45 -5.54 29.94 -7.62
CA SER A 45 -4.74 29.91 -6.39
C SER A 45 -5.46 30.60 -5.23
N HIS A 46 -6.16 31.71 -5.49
CA HIS A 46 -6.99 32.38 -4.49
C HIS A 46 -8.19 31.52 -4.05
N LEU A 47 -8.90 30.86 -4.98
CA LEU A 47 -9.98 29.93 -4.64
C LEU A 47 -9.50 28.76 -3.77
N LEU A 48 -8.32 28.21 -4.06
CA LEU A 48 -7.71 27.18 -3.22
C LEU A 48 -7.36 27.70 -1.82
N GLN A 49 -6.88 28.95 -1.72
CA GLN A 49 -6.58 29.59 -0.45
C GLN A 49 -7.85 29.81 0.39
N LEU A 50 -8.90 30.36 -0.21
CA LEU A 50 -10.20 30.55 0.45
C LEU A 50 -10.79 29.22 0.93
N ASN A 51 -10.70 28.18 0.11
CA ASN A 51 -11.18 26.85 0.52
C ASN A 51 -10.37 26.28 1.69
N LYS A 52 -9.05 26.49 1.74
CA LYS A 52 -8.23 26.11 2.90
C LYS A 52 -8.67 26.84 4.17
N GLU A 53 -8.90 28.14 4.08
CA GLU A 53 -9.38 28.95 5.21
C GLU A 53 -10.74 28.44 5.72
N LYS A 54 -11.65 28.05 4.82
CA LYS A 54 -12.92 27.42 5.20
C LYS A 54 -12.71 26.05 5.88
N ILE A 55 -11.81 25.21 5.37
CA ILE A 55 -11.48 23.93 6.01
C ILE A 55 -10.99 24.15 7.44
N GLU A 56 -10.09 25.11 7.65
CA GLU A 56 -9.58 25.45 8.98
C GLU A 56 -10.69 25.99 9.89
N LEU A 57 -11.57 26.84 9.36
CA LEU A 57 -12.72 27.37 10.08
C LEU A 57 -13.63 26.25 10.59
N HIS A 58 -14.08 25.34 9.71
CA HIS A 58 -14.99 24.25 10.12
C HIS A 58 -14.28 23.24 11.04
N ALA A 59 -12.99 22.96 10.82
CA ALA A 59 -12.21 22.12 11.73
C ALA A 59 -12.07 22.73 13.13
N ASN A 60 -11.88 24.04 13.23
CA ASN A 60 -11.81 24.72 14.53
C ASN A 60 -13.18 24.73 15.22
N ARG A 61 -14.26 25.02 14.48
CA ARG A 61 -15.64 24.94 15.01
C ARG A 61 -15.96 23.56 15.58
N TYR A 62 -15.56 22.49 14.88
CA TYR A 62 -15.72 21.13 15.38
C TYR A 62 -14.94 20.91 16.68
N ARG A 63 -13.67 21.32 16.73
CA ARG A 63 -12.83 21.17 17.93
C ARG A 63 -13.39 21.95 19.12
N ASP A 64 -13.85 23.19 18.90
CA ASP A 64 -14.44 24.03 19.93
C ASP A 64 -15.73 23.40 20.49
N ALA A 65 -16.59 22.87 19.61
CA ALA A 65 -17.80 22.17 20.01
C ALA A 65 -17.49 20.86 20.76
N TRP A 66 -16.50 20.11 20.29
CA TRP A 66 -16.03 18.87 20.92
C TRP A 66 -15.46 19.13 22.33
N GLU A 67 -14.63 20.15 22.49
CA GLU A 67 -14.10 20.57 23.79
C GLU A 67 -15.21 21.04 24.72
N ALA A 68 -16.23 21.74 24.21
CA ALA A 68 -17.39 22.15 24.99
C ALA A 68 -18.19 20.93 25.50
N ILE A 69 -18.37 19.89 24.67
CA ILE A 69 -19.01 18.64 25.10
C ILE A 69 -18.19 17.97 26.21
N GLY A 70 -16.86 17.90 26.05
CA GLY A 70 -15.97 17.32 27.07
C GLY A 70 -15.99 18.05 28.41
N ARG A 71 -16.37 19.34 28.45
CA ARG A 71 -16.58 20.08 29.71
C ARG A 71 -17.94 19.82 30.36
N LEU A 72 -18.91 19.35 29.58
CA LEU A 72 -20.31 19.16 30.01
C LEU A 72 -20.62 17.73 30.45
N ILE A 73 -19.85 16.74 30.00
CA ILE A 73 -20.05 15.32 30.31
C ILE A 73 -18.92 14.84 31.24
N GLU A 74 -19.27 14.15 32.33
CA GLU A 74 -18.31 13.51 33.26
C GLU A 74 -17.79 12.14 32.75
N GLY A 75 -17.89 11.87 31.45
CA GLY A 75 -17.65 10.57 30.82
C GLY A 75 -17.07 10.72 29.41
N ASP A 76 -17.01 9.61 28.67
CA ASP A 76 -16.42 9.62 27.33
C ASP A 76 -17.27 10.41 26.33
N VAL A 77 -16.60 11.17 25.47
CA VAL A 77 -17.27 12.04 24.50
C VAL A 77 -17.73 11.16 23.33
N PRO A 78 -19.02 11.22 22.93
CA PRO A 78 -19.55 10.36 21.87
C PRO A 78 -18.92 10.63 20.49
N TRP A 79 -18.26 11.77 20.35
CA TRP A 79 -17.58 12.20 19.13
C TRP A 79 -16.08 11.94 19.21
N ARG A 80 -15.48 11.50 18.10
CA ARG A 80 -14.03 11.34 18.00
C ARG A 80 -13.34 12.71 17.95
N LYS A 81 -12.17 12.82 18.59
CA LYS A 81 -11.34 14.02 18.53
C LYS A 81 -10.78 14.20 17.12
N LEU A 82 -10.94 15.39 16.54
CA LEU A 82 -10.46 15.71 15.19
C LEU A 82 -8.97 16.12 15.21
N GLU A 83 -8.11 15.23 14.73
CA GLU A 83 -6.69 15.54 14.54
C GLU A 83 -6.42 16.25 13.20
N LYS A 84 -5.27 16.93 13.10
CA LYS A 84 -4.82 17.51 11.82
C LYS A 84 -4.56 16.43 10.77
N THR A 85 -4.17 15.24 11.22
CA THR A 85 -3.96 14.04 10.40
C THR A 85 -5.27 13.52 9.82
N ASP A 86 -6.43 13.81 10.38
CA ASP A 86 -7.71 13.29 9.88
C ASP A 86 -8.29 14.11 8.73
N ILE A 87 -7.86 15.38 8.59
CA ILE A 87 -8.33 16.34 7.58
C ILE A 87 -7.69 16.00 6.22
N ARG A 88 -8.22 14.96 5.57
CA ARG A 88 -7.81 14.48 4.25
C ARG A 88 -9.01 14.33 3.34
N CYS A 89 -8.83 14.66 2.06
CA CYS A 89 -9.83 14.40 1.04
C CYS A 89 -9.97 12.88 0.82
N MET A 90 -11.16 12.43 0.41
CA MET A 90 -11.42 11.04 0.05
C MET A 90 -10.44 10.51 -1.02
N GLU A 91 -10.09 11.36 -1.98
CA GLU A 91 -9.19 11.05 -3.10
C GLU A 91 -7.81 11.73 -3.00
N ASP A 92 -7.35 12.11 -1.80
CA ASP A 92 -6.31 13.16 -1.67
C ASP A 92 -5.00 12.90 -2.45
N PRO A 93 -4.69 13.70 -3.49
CA PRO A 93 -3.51 13.54 -4.32
C PRO A 93 -2.28 14.25 -3.75
N GLU A 94 -1.89 13.93 -2.51
CA GLU A 94 -0.44 13.93 -2.19
C GLU A 94 0.32 12.87 -3.04
N ASP A 95 -0.43 12.08 -3.81
CA ASP A 95 -0.09 11.12 -4.86
C ASP A 95 0.96 11.53 -5.90
N GLN A 96 1.17 12.82 -6.20
CA GLN A 96 2.26 13.19 -7.11
C GLN A 96 3.64 13.12 -6.43
N ALA A 97 3.74 13.53 -5.16
CA ALA A 97 4.98 13.40 -4.40
C ALA A 97 5.34 11.91 -4.18
N ALA A 98 4.30 11.10 -3.99
CA ALA A 98 4.35 9.65 -3.93
C ALA A 98 4.81 9.04 -5.27
N GLY A 99 4.29 9.49 -6.41
CA GLY A 99 4.75 9.09 -7.75
C GLY A 99 6.21 9.48 -8.05
N VAL A 100 6.67 10.64 -7.58
CA VAL A 100 8.08 11.07 -7.65
C VAL A 100 8.96 10.15 -6.81
N ALA A 101 8.52 9.78 -5.61
CA ALA A 101 9.21 8.84 -4.73
C ALA A 101 9.29 7.43 -5.36
N ARG A 102 8.18 6.90 -5.91
CA ARG A 102 8.13 5.67 -6.73
C ARG A 102 9.12 5.71 -7.91
N LYS A 103 9.19 6.81 -8.64
CA LYS A 103 10.16 6.98 -9.75
C LYS A 103 11.60 6.96 -9.25
N LYS A 104 11.89 7.57 -8.11
CA LYS A 104 13.22 7.53 -7.46
C LYS A 104 13.58 6.09 -7.03
N LEU A 105 12.64 5.35 -6.44
CA LEU A 105 12.81 3.93 -6.09
C LEU A 105 13.08 3.06 -7.32
N GLY A 106 12.31 3.23 -8.39
CA GLY A 106 12.52 2.49 -9.64
C GLY A 106 13.86 2.79 -10.32
N LYS A 107 14.39 4.01 -10.18
CA LYS A 107 15.74 4.35 -10.67
C LYS A 107 16.83 3.69 -9.81
N TRP A 108 16.68 3.72 -8.48
CA TRP A 108 17.63 3.13 -7.56
C TRP A 108 17.65 1.59 -7.65
N SER A 109 16.49 0.95 -7.66
CA SER A 109 16.36 -0.51 -7.83
C SER A 109 17.00 -1.01 -9.12
N ARG A 110 16.92 -0.25 -10.22
CA ARG A 110 17.61 -0.58 -11.47
C ARG A 110 19.13 -0.53 -11.33
N ARG A 111 19.67 0.50 -10.67
CA ARG A 111 21.11 0.59 -10.36
C ARG A 111 21.60 -0.55 -9.48
N THR A 112 20.92 -0.82 -8.37
CA THR A 112 21.33 -1.87 -7.42
C THR A 112 21.18 -3.27 -8.03
N GLY A 113 20.15 -3.49 -8.85
CA GLY A 113 19.97 -4.73 -9.61
C GLY A 113 21.05 -4.95 -10.68
N GLN A 114 21.49 -3.88 -11.37
CA GLN A 114 22.61 -3.95 -12.32
C GLN A 114 23.94 -4.31 -11.65
N LEU A 115 24.20 -3.77 -10.45
CA LEU A 115 25.40 -4.12 -9.68
C LEU A 115 25.41 -5.60 -9.26
N ARG A 116 24.28 -6.10 -8.73
CA ARG A 116 24.17 -7.53 -8.37
C ARG A 116 24.26 -8.47 -9.59
N ALA A 117 23.70 -8.08 -10.72
CA ALA A 117 23.81 -8.86 -11.95
C ALA A 117 25.26 -8.93 -12.48
N GLN A 118 26.04 -7.85 -12.33
CA GLN A 118 27.46 -7.82 -12.68
C GLN A 118 28.33 -8.66 -11.71
N GLU A 119 27.99 -8.66 -10.41
CA GLU A 119 28.64 -9.53 -9.42
C GLU A 119 28.39 -11.01 -9.70
N ILE A 120 27.20 -11.37 -10.18
CA ILE A 120 26.84 -12.75 -10.55
C ILE A 120 27.50 -13.18 -11.87
N SER A 121 27.73 -12.26 -12.82
CA SER A 121 28.34 -12.58 -14.12
C SER A 121 29.87 -12.47 -14.19
N GLY A 122 30.54 -12.12 -13.09
CA GLY A 122 32.01 -12.10 -13.00
C GLY A 122 32.70 -11.07 -13.92
N GLY A 123 32.00 -10.01 -14.33
CA GLY A 123 32.56 -8.95 -15.18
C GLY A 123 33.39 -7.92 -14.40
N PRO A 124 34.43 -7.30 -15.01
CA PRO A 124 35.32 -6.39 -14.31
C PRO A 124 34.59 -5.12 -13.86
N GLN A 125 34.86 -4.75 -12.60
CA GLN A 125 34.30 -3.58 -11.91
C GLN A 125 34.77 -2.28 -12.59
N GLN A 126 33.91 -1.68 -13.43
CA GLN A 126 34.11 -0.30 -13.89
C GLN A 126 33.46 0.67 -12.91
N VAL A 127 34.29 1.32 -12.10
CA VAL A 127 33.95 2.55 -11.39
C VAL A 127 33.73 3.66 -12.42
N SER A 128 32.46 3.96 -12.74
CA SER A 128 32.11 5.17 -13.48
C SER A 128 31.80 6.30 -12.51
N ASN A 129 32.67 7.31 -12.53
CA ASN A 129 32.42 8.63 -11.98
C ASN A 129 31.32 9.31 -12.80
N ALA A 130 30.19 9.65 -12.16
CA ALA A 130 29.27 10.66 -12.65
C ALA A 130 28.65 11.36 -11.44
N GLY A 131 29.07 12.61 -11.24
CA GLY A 131 28.68 13.44 -10.12
C GLY A 131 27.18 13.75 -10.12
N ASP A 132 26.62 13.75 -8.93
CA ASP A 132 25.63 14.74 -8.47
C ASP A 132 25.74 14.75 -6.95
N ALA A 133 26.46 15.75 -6.46
CA ALA A 133 26.64 16.05 -5.06
C ALA A 133 25.38 16.74 -4.54
N ASP A 134 24.56 15.98 -3.81
CA ASP A 134 23.75 16.58 -2.76
C ASP A 134 23.41 15.53 -1.69
N SER A 135 24.41 15.25 -0.86
CA SER A 135 24.26 14.53 0.39
C SER A 135 25.39 15.00 1.29
N ALA A 136 25.12 16.04 2.08
CA ALA A 136 25.98 16.45 3.16
C ALA A 136 26.30 15.22 4.03
N GLU A 137 27.57 14.83 4.04
CA GLU A 137 28.09 13.76 4.87
C GLU A 137 28.11 14.23 6.33
N GLU A 138 27.09 13.84 7.08
CA GLU A 138 27.14 13.87 8.54
C GLU A 138 27.89 12.61 8.99
N SER A 139 29.22 12.73 9.05
CA SER A 139 30.15 11.68 9.49
C SER A 139 30.05 11.45 11.00
N GLY A 140 29.04 10.68 11.41
CA GLY A 140 28.93 10.11 12.76
C GLY A 140 29.56 8.72 12.87
N PRO A 141 30.03 8.29 14.07
CA PRO A 141 30.93 7.14 14.26
C PRO A 141 30.30 5.74 14.08
N ASP A 142 29.12 5.62 13.49
CA ASP A 142 28.28 4.40 13.59
C ASP A 142 27.82 3.84 12.22
N ASN A 143 28.66 3.97 11.20
CA ASN A 143 28.31 3.75 9.79
C ASN A 143 28.81 2.39 9.23
N THR A 144 28.44 1.27 9.85
CA THR A 144 28.72 -0.07 9.29
C THR A 144 27.81 -0.37 8.08
N PRO A 145 28.31 -1.04 7.02
CA PRO A 145 27.53 -1.29 5.79
C PRO A 145 26.21 -2.04 6.04
N ALA A 146 26.16 -2.93 7.04
CA ALA A 146 24.94 -3.61 7.45
C ALA A 146 23.89 -2.68 8.12
N LYS A 147 24.32 -1.68 8.90
CA LYS A 147 23.43 -0.67 9.50
C LYS A 147 22.88 0.27 8.43
N VAL A 148 23.71 0.64 7.46
CA VAL A 148 23.32 1.45 6.30
C VAL A 148 22.22 0.74 5.50
N GLU A 149 22.42 -0.54 5.15
CA GLU A 149 21.44 -1.34 4.41
C GLU A 149 20.10 -1.47 5.17
N LYS A 150 20.14 -1.74 6.49
CA LYS A 150 18.93 -1.78 7.33
C LYS A 150 18.19 -0.44 7.34
N ARG A 151 18.90 0.68 7.44
CA ARG A 151 18.30 2.03 7.39
C ARG A 151 17.62 2.28 6.05
N TRP A 152 18.24 1.85 4.95
CA TRP A 152 17.65 1.95 3.61
C TRP A 152 16.43 1.06 3.43
N ARG A 153 16.45 -0.19 3.89
CA ARG A 153 15.27 -1.07 3.87
C ARG A 153 14.10 -0.45 4.61
N LYS A 154 14.33 0.06 5.83
CA LYS A 154 13.30 0.75 6.61
C LYS A 154 12.74 1.97 5.87
N LYS A 155 13.62 2.83 5.33
CA LYS A 155 13.23 4.04 4.58
C LYS A 155 12.47 3.69 3.30
N ARG A 156 12.87 2.62 2.60
CA ARG A 156 12.17 2.09 1.42
C ARG A 156 10.79 1.58 1.79
N ASP A 157 10.68 0.77 2.83
CA ASP A 157 9.41 0.16 3.25
C ASP A 157 8.44 1.24 3.76
N GLU A 158 8.93 2.23 4.51
CA GLU A 158 8.15 3.42 4.88
C GLU A 158 7.68 4.20 3.65
N MET A 159 8.56 4.38 2.66
CA MET A 159 8.21 5.04 1.41
C MET A 159 7.17 4.23 0.61
N VAL A 160 7.29 2.90 0.56
CA VAL A 160 6.30 2.01 -0.09
C VAL A 160 4.95 2.10 0.62
N LYS A 161 4.93 2.07 1.95
CA LYS A 161 3.69 2.24 2.74
C LYS A 161 3.04 3.61 2.51
N ARG A 162 3.83 4.67 2.44
CA ARG A 162 3.32 6.02 2.12
C ARG A 162 2.80 6.16 0.69
N THR A 163 3.27 5.33 -0.22
CA THR A 163 2.96 5.45 -1.65
C THR A 163 1.93 4.42 -2.12
N GLY A 164 1.81 3.27 -1.48
CA GLY A 164 0.91 2.18 -1.88
C GLY A 164 -0.55 2.53 -1.58
N GLU A 165 -1.41 2.45 -2.58
CA GLU A 165 -2.86 2.72 -2.42
C GLU A 165 -3.53 1.74 -1.45
N GLY A 166 -2.97 0.53 -1.28
CA GLY A 166 -3.44 -0.47 -0.31
C GLY A 166 -3.15 -0.12 1.16
N PHE A 167 -2.18 0.76 1.43
CA PHE A 167 -1.86 1.22 2.80
C PHE A 167 -2.60 2.51 3.18
N ARG A 168 -3.46 3.01 2.28
CA ARG A 168 -4.22 4.23 2.49
C ARG A 168 -5.59 3.88 3.06
N GLY A 169 -5.79 4.22 4.33
CA GLY A 169 -7.12 4.27 4.91
C GLY A 169 -7.79 5.61 4.59
N VAL A 170 -9.06 5.57 4.20
CA VAL A 170 -9.91 6.77 4.15
C VAL A 170 -10.12 7.27 5.58
N SER A 171 -10.01 8.58 5.83
CA SER A 171 -10.13 9.11 7.20
C SER A 171 -11.52 8.83 7.78
N TRP A 172 -11.58 8.63 9.09
CA TRP A 172 -12.82 8.29 9.82
C TRP A 172 -13.95 9.30 9.59
N ILE A 173 -13.59 10.56 9.27
CA ILE A 173 -14.51 11.64 8.93
C ILE A 173 -15.46 11.23 7.80
N TRP A 174 -15.04 10.36 6.87
CA TRP A 174 -15.88 9.88 5.76
C TRP A 174 -16.73 8.66 6.09
N TRP A 175 -16.53 8.02 7.24
CA TRP A 175 -17.24 6.81 7.67
C TRP A 175 -18.25 7.06 8.79
N ALA A 176 -18.25 8.25 9.38
CA ALA A 176 -19.15 8.64 10.46
C ALA A 176 -20.57 8.95 9.93
N ALA A 177 -21.28 7.94 9.45
CA ALA A 177 -22.68 8.02 9.02
C ALA A 177 -23.68 7.48 10.06
N ASP A 178 -23.22 7.00 11.21
CA ASP A 178 -24.06 6.24 12.16
C ASP A 178 -24.83 7.11 13.17
N GLY A 179 -24.90 8.42 12.94
CA GLY A 179 -25.40 9.38 13.92
C GLY A 179 -26.17 10.54 13.31
N GLY A 180 -27.26 10.24 12.60
CA GLY A 180 -28.26 11.23 12.20
C GLY A 180 -28.14 11.65 10.74
N GLY A 181 -29.00 11.04 9.92
CA GLY A 181 -29.42 11.47 8.58
C GLY A 181 -28.59 12.57 7.94
N PHE A 182 -27.44 12.20 7.38
CA PHE A 182 -26.66 13.06 6.52
C PHE A 182 -27.55 13.53 5.38
N VAL A 183 -27.54 14.84 5.08
CA VAL A 183 -28.10 15.32 3.82
C VAL A 183 -27.34 14.59 2.72
N SER A 184 -28.08 13.76 1.98
CA SER A 184 -27.58 12.91 0.92
C SER A 184 -26.92 13.73 -0.17
N ASP A 185 -25.66 14.10 0.02
CA ASP A 185 -24.83 14.60 -1.06
C ASP A 185 -24.55 13.40 -1.97
N GLU A 186 -25.26 13.35 -3.11
CA GLU A 186 -25.06 12.39 -4.18
C GLU A 186 -23.56 12.28 -4.55
N SER A 187 -22.79 13.36 -4.41
CA SER A 187 -21.34 13.32 -4.61
C SER A 187 -20.58 12.50 -3.56
N LEU A 188 -21.00 12.55 -2.29
CA LEU A 188 -20.40 11.78 -1.21
C LEU A 188 -20.68 10.29 -1.42
N TYR A 189 -21.94 9.93 -1.69
CA TYR A 189 -22.36 8.56 -1.98
C TYR A 189 -21.65 7.98 -3.20
N ASN A 190 -21.53 8.75 -4.29
CA ASN A 190 -20.79 8.31 -5.47
C ASN A 190 -19.30 8.11 -5.17
N GLY A 191 -18.68 8.99 -4.38
CA GLY A 191 -17.29 8.81 -3.93
C GLY A 191 -17.11 7.53 -3.10
N LEU A 192 -18.03 7.27 -2.16
CA LEU A 192 -18.00 6.08 -1.33
C LEU A 192 -18.20 4.80 -2.14
N ARG A 193 -19.13 4.78 -3.11
CA ARG A 193 -19.34 3.66 -4.04
C ARG A 193 -18.09 3.34 -4.86
N VAL A 194 -17.38 4.37 -5.32
CA VAL A 194 -16.13 4.21 -6.06
C VAL A 194 -15.04 3.62 -5.17
N GLU A 195 -14.86 4.13 -3.95
CA GLU A 195 -13.88 3.57 -3.01
C GLU A 195 -14.22 2.13 -2.60
N TRP A 196 -15.50 1.85 -2.34
CA TRP A 196 -15.97 0.49 -2.08
C TRP A 196 -15.65 -0.44 -3.25
N ALA A 197 -15.98 -0.06 -4.48
CA ALA A 197 -15.69 -0.86 -5.67
C ALA A 197 -14.16 -1.10 -5.85
N LYS A 198 -13.33 -0.08 -5.56
CA LYS A 198 -11.86 -0.22 -5.59
C LYS A 198 -11.35 -1.17 -4.51
N LEU A 199 -11.86 -1.08 -3.28
CA LEU A 199 -11.47 -1.96 -2.17
C LEU A 199 -11.93 -3.39 -2.43
N TYR A 200 -13.15 -3.57 -2.92
CA TYR A 200 -13.70 -4.86 -3.31
C TYR A 200 -12.90 -5.53 -4.44
N ALA A 201 -12.57 -4.78 -5.50
CA ALA A 201 -11.74 -5.28 -6.59
C ALA A 201 -10.33 -5.67 -6.10
N ARG A 202 -9.76 -4.92 -5.15
CA ARG A 202 -8.47 -5.26 -4.53
C ARG A 202 -8.55 -6.50 -3.67
N LEU A 203 -9.61 -6.66 -2.88
CA LEU A 203 -9.83 -7.85 -2.06
C LEU A 203 -9.92 -9.09 -2.94
N ARG A 204 -10.73 -9.05 -4.01
CA ARG A 204 -10.83 -10.17 -4.97
C ARG A 204 -9.48 -10.49 -5.62
N ARG A 205 -8.75 -9.47 -6.08
CA ARG A 205 -7.42 -9.67 -6.65
C ARG A 205 -6.45 -10.27 -5.64
N TRP A 206 -6.44 -9.79 -4.40
CA TRP A 206 -5.61 -10.36 -3.35
C TRP A 206 -5.95 -11.84 -3.15
N GLN A 207 -7.23 -12.18 -3.03
CA GLN A 207 -7.67 -13.57 -2.88
C GLN A 207 -7.15 -14.45 -4.03
N GLU A 208 -7.25 -13.98 -5.28
CA GLU A 208 -6.68 -14.66 -6.44
C GLU A 208 -5.14 -14.74 -6.38
N GLU A 209 -4.45 -13.64 -6.04
CA GLU A 209 -3.00 -13.57 -5.93
C GLU A 209 -2.46 -14.53 -4.87
N VAL A 210 -3.13 -14.68 -3.72
CA VAL A 210 -2.75 -15.66 -2.69
C VAL A 210 -2.81 -17.06 -3.26
N GLN A 211 -3.91 -17.41 -3.94
CA GLN A 211 -4.05 -18.73 -4.58
C GLN A 211 -2.98 -18.95 -5.66
N LEU A 212 -2.70 -17.92 -6.47
CA LEU A 212 -1.68 -17.97 -7.52
C LEU A 212 -0.26 -18.14 -6.96
N VAL A 213 0.08 -17.45 -5.87
CA VAL A 213 1.39 -17.57 -5.22
C VAL A 213 1.57 -18.96 -4.63
N GLN A 214 0.55 -19.51 -3.97
CA GLN A 214 0.59 -20.89 -3.47
C GLN A 214 0.81 -21.89 -4.60
N GLU A 215 0.13 -21.69 -5.73
CA GLU A 215 0.29 -22.54 -6.91
C GLU A 215 1.68 -22.35 -7.57
N GLU A 216 2.21 -21.12 -7.61
CA GLU A 216 3.56 -20.84 -8.10
C GLU A 216 4.63 -21.50 -7.22
N MET A 217 4.47 -21.46 -5.90
CA MET A 217 5.32 -22.20 -4.96
C MET A 217 5.30 -23.70 -5.25
N ARG A 218 4.13 -24.32 -5.47
CA ARG A 218 4.07 -25.73 -5.86
C ARG A 218 4.75 -26.00 -7.20
N ARG A 219 4.45 -25.20 -8.22
CA ARG A 219 4.99 -25.37 -9.58
C ARG A 219 6.49 -25.19 -9.65
N THR A 220 7.04 -24.28 -8.87
CA THR A 220 8.50 -24.06 -8.80
C THR A 220 9.21 -25.27 -8.21
N LEU A 221 8.71 -25.91 -7.14
CA LEU A 221 9.30 -27.16 -6.62
C LEU A 221 9.27 -28.27 -7.68
N ILE A 222 8.13 -28.43 -8.37
CA ILE A 222 7.97 -29.44 -9.43
C ILE A 222 8.93 -29.16 -10.58
N SER A 223 9.02 -27.90 -11.02
CA SER A 223 9.91 -27.50 -12.10
C SER A 223 11.37 -27.74 -11.73
N LEU A 224 11.79 -27.41 -10.50
CA LEU A 224 13.16 -27.64 -10.02
C LEU A 224 13.50 -29.15 -10.00
N GLU A 225 12.56 -29.98 -9.55
CA GLU A 225 12.73 -31.44 -9.56
C GLU A 225 12.83 -31.99 -10.99
N TRP A 226 11.95 -31.53 -11.88
CA TRP A 226 11.97 -31.93 -13.27
C TRP A 226 13.28 -31.52 -13.95
N THR A 227 13.77 -30.30 -13.71
CA THR A 227 15.06 -29.85 -14.25
C THR A 227 16.22 -30.64 -13.67
N ALA A 228 16.19 -31.00 -12.38
CA ALA A 228 17.22 -31.83 -11.77
C ALA A 228 17.30 -33.21 -12.45
N LYS A 229 16.15 -33.89 -12.60
CA LYS A 229 16.02 -35.16 -13.31
C LYS A 229 16.42 -35.10 -14.79
N LEU A 230 16.28 -33.93 -15.42
CA LEU A 230 16.75 -33.71 -16.78
C LEU A 230 18.28 -33.64 -16.82
N TRP A 231 18.91 -33.00 -15.84
CA TRP A 231 20.37 -32.96 -15.72
C TRP A 231 20.96 -34.32 -15.32
N ASP A 232 20.29 -35.10 -14.48
CA ASP A 232 20.71 -36.47 -14.16
C ASP A 232 20.75 -37.35 -15.42
N ARG A 233 19.67 -37.34 -16.21
CA ARG A 233 19.62 -38.04 -17.50
C ARG A 233 20.70 -37.58 -18.47
N ARG A 234 21.03 -36.27 -18.49
CA ARG A 234 22.14 -35.75 -19.30
C ARG A 234 23.52 -36.16 -18.78
N ALA A 235 23.65 -36.47 -17.49
CA ALA A 235 24.90 -36.99 -16.94
C ALA A 235 25.15 -38.44 -17.36
N GLU A 236 24.08 -39.23 -17.49
CA GLU A 236 24.08 -40.60 -18.03
C GLU A 236 24.36 -40.59 -19.54
N ASP A 237 23.61 -39.78 -20.29
CA ASP A 237 23.75 -39.63 -21.73
C ASP A 237 24.53 -38.35 -22.08
N ALA A 238 25.80 -38.28 -21.65
CA ALA A 238 26.62 -37.08 -21.84
C ALA A 238 26.76 -36.67 -23.32
N GLY A 239 26.49 -37.55 -24.29
CA GLY A 239 26.54 -37.26 -25.73
C GLY A 239 27.94 -36.91 -26.27
N PHE A 240 28.94 -36.85 -25.37
CA PHE A 240 30.34 -36.59 -25.65
C PHE A 240 31.15 -37.87 -25.46
N THR A 241 32.10 -38.12 -26.37
CA THR A 241 33.01 -39.28 -26.32
C THR A 241 34.43 -38.82 -26.04
N GLY A 242 35.18 -39.58 -25.22
CA GLY A 242 36.60 -39.30 -24.90
C GLY A 242 36.79 -38.42 -23.67
N ILE A 243 37.85 -37.61 -23.63
CA ILE A 243 38.32 -36.84 -22.45
C ILE A 243 37.24 -35.89 -21.90
N HIS A 244 36.36 -35.38 -22.76
CA HIS A 244 35.31 -34.44 -22.35
C HIS A 244 34.07 -35.11 -21.77
N ALA A 245 33.91 -36.43 -21.90
CA ALA A 245 32.74 -37.15 -21.39
C ALA A 245 32.64 -37.06 -19.86
N GLU A 246 33.77 -37.24 -19.17
CA GLU A 246 33.85 -37.17 -17.72
C GLU A 246 33.61 -35.75 -17.18
N GLY A 247 34.12 -34.73 -17.88
CA GLY A 247 33.86 -33.31 -17.57
C GLY A 247 32.41 -32.91 -17.79
N ALA A 248 31.79 -33.37 -18.88
CA ALA A 248 30.38 -33.11 -19.18
C ALA A 248 29.46 -33.79 -18.15
N SER A 249 29.73 -35.06 -17.81
CA SER A 249 28.95 -35.80 -16.81
C SER A 249 29.08 -35.17 -15.41
N SER A 250 30.29 -34.83 -14.98
CA SER A 250 30.51 -34.16 -13.69
C SER A 250 29.85 -32.78 -13.60
N TYR A 251 29.84 -32.00 -14.70
CA TYR A 251 29.11 -30.73 -14.75
C TYR A 251 27.60 -30.94 -14.65
N ALA A 252 27.04 -31.92 -15.38
CA ALA A 252 25.62 -32.24 -15.34
C ALA A 252 25.18 -32.69 -13.94
N LEU A 253 25.96 -33.54 -13.26
CA LEU A 253 25.73 -33.93 -11.87
C LEU A 253 25.78 -32.73 -10.92
N ARG A 254 26.73 -31.82 -11.11
CA ARG A 254 26.80 -30.58 -10.30
C ARG A 254 25.56 -29.71 -10.49
N GLN A 255 25.06 -29.58 -11.73
CA GLN A 255 23.82 -28.84 -12.01
C GLN A 255 22.61 -29.51 -11.35
N ALA A 256 22.47 -30.83 -11.47
CA ALA A 256 21.40 -31.58 -10.81
C ALA A 256 21.41 -31.37 -9.28
N ALA A 257 22.59 -31.49 -8.66
CA ALA A 257 22.76 -31.24 -7.22
C ALA A 257 22.36 -29.81 -6.81
N LEU A 258 22.63 -28.80 -7.65
CA LEU A 258 22.23 -27.42 -7.40
C LEU A 258 20.70 -27.27 -7.40
N PHE A 259 20.00 -27.85 -8.37
CA PHE A 259 18.54 -27.80 -8.45
C PHE A 259 17.87 -28.56 -7.29
N HIS A 260 18.42 -29.70 -6.88
CA HIS A 260 17.98 -30.41 -5.67
C HIS A 260 18.14 -29.54 -4.42
N ARG A 261 19.30 -28.91 -4.24
CA ARG A 261 19.56 -28.02 -3.10
C ARG A 261 18.62 -26.81 -3.09
N LEU A 262 18.33 -26.22 -4.25
CA LEU A 262 17.35 -25.13 -4.36
C LEU A 262 15.96 -25.60 -3.94
N LYS A 263 15.51 -26.75 -4.44
CA LYS A 263 14.22 -27.35 -4.05
C LYS A 263 14.14 -27.56 -2.54
N GLU A 264 15.14 -28.18 -1.93
CA GLU A 264 15.21 -28.39 -0.48
C GLU A 264 15.15 -27.07 0.30
N SER A 265 15.87 -26.05 -0.17
CA SER A 265 15.90 -24.75 0.48
C SER A 265 14.54 -24.05 0.43
N TYR A 266 13.83 -24.12 -0.70
CA TYR A 266 12.50 -23.52 -0.86
C TYR A 266 11.43 -24.32 -0.13
N THR A 267 11.54 -25.65 -0.10
CA THR A 267 10.64 -26.50 0.68
C THR A 267 10.72 -26.12 2.17
N LYS A 268 11.94 -26.01 2.73
CA LYS A 268 12.14 -25.59 4.12
C LYS A 268 11.64 -24.17 4.38
N LEU A 269 11.91 -23.24 3.46
CA LEU A 269 11.47 -21.85 3.59
C LEU A 269 9.94 -21.76 3.62
N TRP A 270 9.25 -22.46 2.71
CA TRP A 270 7.80 -22.40 2.61
C TRP A 270 7.11 -23.19 3.71
N ASP A 271 7.62 -24.35 4.13
CA ASP A 271 7.08 -25.09 5.28
C ASP A 271 7.16 -24.29 6.59
N GLN A 272 8.23 -23.50 6.77
CA GLN A 272 8.40 -22.63 7.93
C GLN A 272 7.37 -21.49 7.97
N ASP A 273 7.03 -20.91 6.82
CA ASP A 273 6.07 -19.80 6.72
C ASP A 273 4.61 -20.26 6.95
N TYR A 274 4.25 -21.51 6.60
CA TYR A 274 2.93 -22.07 6.91
C TYR A 274 2.72 -22.41 8.39
N SER A 275 3.78 -22.82 9.09
CA SER A 275 3.74 -23.12 10.53
C SER A 275 3.35 -21.88 11.36
N TYR A 276 3.91 -20.71 11.04
CA TYR A 276 3.64 -19.48 11.79
C TYR A 276 2.24 -18.91 11.53
N ALA A 277 1.65 -19.18 10.36
CA ALA A 277 0.29 -18.77 10.04
C ALA A 277 -0.76 -19.55 10.85
N SER A 278 -0.55 -20.87 11.05
CA SER A 278 -1.48 -21.72 11.81
C SER A 278 -1.56 -21.37 13.30
N GLU A 279 -0.46 -20.91 13.91
CA GLU A 279 -0.46 -20.49 15.32
C GLU A 279 -1.15 -19.13 15.56
N SER A 280 -1.43 -18.38 14.50
CA SER A 280 -2.14 -17.08 14.58
C SER A 280 -3.64 -17.17 14.29
N GLU A 281 -4.13 -18.30 13.77
CA GLU A 281 -5.55 -18.53 13.49
C GLU A 281 -6.33 -19.02 14.73
N ASP A 282 -5.64 -19.41 15.81
CA ASP A 282 -6.25 -19.85 17.07
C ASP A 282 -6.81 -18.70 17.94
N GLU A 283 -6.68 -17.44 17.51
CA GLU A 283 -7.37 -16.26 18.10
C GLU A 283 -8.55 -15.75 17.24
N GLN A 284 -9.05 -16.54 16.28
CA GLN A 284 -10.18 -16.17 15.43
C GLN A 284 -11.52 -16.77 15.91
N GLY A 285 -11.83 -16.64 17.19
CA GLY A 285 -13.19 -16.78 17.70
C GLY A 285 -13.95 -15.48 17.43
N ASP A 286 -14.63 -15.41 16.28
CA ASP A 286 -15.83 -14.60 15.98
C ASP A 286 -16.02 -14.56 14.45
N ARG A 287 -16.50 -15.68 13.90
CA ARG A 287 -16.84 -15.84 12.47
C ARG A 287 -18.25 -16.41 12.29
N GLU A 288 -19.18 -15.99 13.14
CA GLU A 288 -20.61 -16.34 13.05
C GLU A 288 -21.48 -15.08 13.08
N GLU A 289 -21.25 -14.12 12.17
CA GLU A 289 -22.22 -13.03 11.95
C GLU A 289 -22.08 -12.36 10.56
N MET A 290 -21.87 -13.14 9.50
CA MET A 290 -21.77 -12.60 8.12
C MET A 290 -22.58 -13.39 7.07
N ALA A 291 -23.33 -14.41 7.49
CA ALA A 291 -24.20 -15.19 6.58
C ALA A 291 -25.61 -14.59 6.42
N ASP A 292 -26.03 -13.67 7.30
CA ASP A 292 -27.42 -13.18 7.34
C ASP A 292 -27.69 -11.90 6.51
N ILE A 293 -26.66 -11.29 5.92
CA ILE A 293 -26.84 -10.06 5.10
C ILE A 293 -27.11 -10.37 3.62
N GLU A 294 -26.67 -11.53 3.10
CA GLU A 294 -26.95 -11.91 1.70
C GLU A 294 -28.42 -12.31 1.47
N GLY A 295 -29.16 -12.68 2.54
CA GLY A 295 -30.59 -13.02 2.45
C GLY A 295 -31.53 -11.84 2.33
N GLN A 296 -31.15 -10.65 2.82
CA GLN A 296 -32.03 -9.47 2.85
C GLN A 296 -31.86 -8.52 1.65
N ALA A 297 -30.77 -8.64 0.89
CA ALA A 297 -30.56 -7.86 -0.32
C ALA A 297 -31.37 -8.40 -1.52
N SER A 298 -31.86 -9.64 -1.46
CA SER A 298 -32.65 -10.25 -2.55
C SER A 298 -34.15 -9.94 -2.48
N GLU A 299 -34.66 -9.36 -1.40
CA GLU A 299 -36.11 -9.15 -1.19
C GLU A 299 -36.59 -7.76 -1.67
N TYR A 300 -35.69 -6.84 -2.04
CA TYR A 300 -36.04 -5.47 -2.47
C TYR A 300 -35.99 -5.23 -3.99
N VAL A 301 -35.89 -6.28 -4.83
CA VAL A 301 -35.84 -6.12 -6.30
C VAL A 301 -37.06 -6.76 -7.02
N THR A 302 -38.03 -7.29 -6.29
CA THR A 302 -39.28 -7.79 -6.88
C THR A 302 -40.50 -7.23 -6.15
N ASP A 303 -40.74 -5.94 -6.30
CA ASP A 303 -42.08 -5.36 -6.51
C ASP A 303 -41.96 -3.86 -6.76
N GLY A 304 -42.26 -3.46 -8.00
CA GLY A 304 -42.16 -2.09 -8.51
C GLY A 304 -42.21 -2.04 -10.03
#